data_AF-A0A9E6C973-F1
#
_entry.id   AF-A0A9E6C973-F1
#
_cell.length_a   1.000
_cell.length_b   1.000
_cell.length_c   1.000
_cell.angle_alpha   90.00
_cell.angle_beta   90.00
_cell.angle_gamma   90.00
#
_symmetry.space_group_name_H-M   'P 1'
#
loop_
_entity.id
_entity.type
_entity.pdbx_description
1 polymer ?
#
loop_
_entity_poly.entity_id
_entity_poly.type
_entity_poly.pdbx_seq_one_letter_code
_entity_poly.pdbx_strand_id
1 'polypeptide(L)' 'TEFIEKQNDILINLCTENNFNTEYVFALSKADFKVSGIADCKHAELNIDISQKKDLEFLTEQITYYLSTIKQV' A
#
# COMPACT_ATOMS: atom_id res chain seq x y z
N THR A 1 16.87 7.07 -7.05
CA THR A 1 17.26 5.99 -6.10
C THR A 1 17.06 6.41 -4.65
N GLU A 2 17.24 7.69 -4.29
CA GLU A 2 17.08 8.18 -2.90
C GLU A 2 15.78 7.75 -2.20
N PHE A 3 14.64 7.72 -2.92
CA PHE A 3 13.36 7.28 -2.34
C PHE A 3 13.35 5.81 -1.90
N ILE A 4 13.96 4.92 -2.70
CA ILE A 4 13.98 3.47 -2.43
C ILE A 4 14.85 3.17 -1.21
N GLU A 5 15.95 3.89 -1.08
CA GLU A 5 16.92 3.74 0.01
C GLU A 5 16.45 4.39 1.31
N LYS A 6 15.49 5.32 1.24
CA LYS A 6 14.92 5.95 2.42
C LYS A 6 14.14 4.92 3.24
N GLN A 7 14.55 4.76 4.49
CA GLN A 7 13.77 4.01 5.47
C GLN A 7 12.52 4.83 5.84
N ASN A 8 11.34 4.29 5.55
CA ASN A 8 10.06 4.88 5.91
C ASN A 8 9.33 3.85 6.78
N ASP A 9 8.63 4.30 7.83
CA ASP A 9 7.89 3.36 8.69
C ASP A 9 6.78 2.66 7.89
N ILE A 10 6.07 3.43 7.04
CA ILE A 10 4.96 2.93 6.23
C ILE A 10 5.08 3.43 4.79
N LEU A 11 4.93 2.52 3.82
CA LEU A 11 4.76 2.82 2.41
C LEU A 11 3.39 2.33 1.92
N ILE A 12 2.64 3.22 1.27
CA ILE A 12 1.28 2.93 0.79
C ILE A 12 1.27 3.01 -0.73
N ASN A 13 0.91 1.90 -1.38
CA ASN A 13 0.68 1.85 -2.81
C ASN A 13 -0.77 2.25 -3.11
N LEU A 14 -0.93 3.42 -3.75
CA LEU A 14 -2.22 3.99 -4.13
C LEU A 14 -2.67 3.58 -5.55
N CYS A 15 -1.98 2.65 -6.22
CA CYS A 15 -2.46 2.10 -7.48
C CYS A 15 -3.69 1.20 -7.24
N THR A 16 -4.74 1.42 -8.02
CA THR A 16 -5.95 0.59 -8.04
C THR A 16 -5.87 -0.57 -9.04
N GLU A 17 -4.79 -0.58 -9.84
CA GLU A 17 -4.51 -1.58 -10.87
C GLU A 17 -3.03 -1.93 -10.89
N ASN A 18 -2.70 -3.07 -11.51
CA ASN A 18 -1.32 -3.53 -11.65
C ASN A 18 -0.51 -2.54 -12.48
N ASN A 19 0.52 -1.95 -11.86
CA ASN A 19 1.47 -1.09 -12.52
C ASN A 19 2.89 -1.58 -12.21
N PHE A 20 3.58 -2.09 -13.23
CA PHE A 20 4.90 -2.69 -13.07
C PHE A 20 5.92 -1.71 -12.46
N ASN A 21 5.89 -0.43 -12.85
CA ASN A 21 6.85 0.55 -12.34
C ASN A 21 6.62 0.83 -10.86
N THR A 22 5.35 0.99 -10.45
CA THR A 22 5.01 1.15 -9.03
C THR A 22 5.36 -0.10 -8.23
N GLU A 23 5.04 -1.28 -8.75
CA GLU A 23 5.35 -2.56 -8.11
C GLU A 23 6.86 -2.74 -7.94
N TYR A 24 7.67 -2.36 -8.93
CA TYR A 24 9.13 -2.41 -8.86
C TYR A 24 9.67 -1.51 -7.74
N VAL A 25 9.21 -0.26 -7.67
CA VAL A 25 9.62 0.68 -6.61
C VAL A 25 9.15 0.19 -5.23
N PHE A 26 7.92 -0.32 -5.16
CA PHE A 26 7.30 -0.83 -3.94
C PHE A 26 8.04 -2.07 -3.41
N ALA A 27 8.41 -2.99 -4.29
CA ALA A 27 9.17 -4.19 -3.96
C ALA A 27 10.56 -3.84 -3.41
N LEU A 28 11.27 -2.90 -4.05
CA LEU A 28 12.62 -2.51 -3.66
C LEU A 28 12.70 -1.59 -2.45
N SER A 29 11.63 -0.88 -2.10
CA SER A 29 11.62 0.04 -0.97
C SER A 29 12.02 -0.65 0.34
N LYS A 30 12.81 0.06 1.18
CA LYS A 30 13.18 -0.36 2.54
C LYS A 30 12.15 0.04 3.61
N ALA A 31 10.89 0.23 3.23
CA ALA A 31 9.86 0.54 4.21
C ALA A 31 9.60 -0.65 5.14
N ASP A 32 9.39 -0.38 6.43
CA ASP A 32 9.19 -1.41 7.46
C ASP A 32 7.80 -2.06 7.36
N PHE A 33 6.81 -1.33 6.83
CA PHE A 33 5.47 -1.82 6.58
C PHE A 33 4.91 -1.29 5.26
N LYS A 34 4.40 -2.19 4.42
CA LYS A 34 3.93 -1.90 3.07
C LYS A 34 2.47 -2.28 2.90
N VAL A 35 1.68 -1.34 2.38
CA VAL A 35 0.23 -1.47 2.17
C VAL A 35 -0.08 -1.41 0.69
N SER A 36 -0.92 -2.31 0.19
CA SER A 36 -1.40 -2.29 -1.20
C SER A 36 -2.91 -2.46 -1.29
N GLY A 37 -3.53 -1.75 -2.23
CA GLY A 37 -4.88 -2.05 -2.70
C GLY A 37 -4.92 -3.09 -3.82
N ILE A 38 -3.77 -3.57 -4.29
CA ILE A 38 -3.70 -4.58 -5.34
C ILE A 38 -3.89 -5.95 -4.70
N ALA A 39 -4.89 -6.69 -5.18
CA ALA A 39 -5.12 -8.07 -4.75
C ALA A 39 -3.85 -8.92 -4.95
N ASP A 40 -3.51 -9.69 -3.92
CA ASP A 40 -2.35 -10.60 -3.91
C ASP A 40 -0.98 -9.93 -4.14
N CYS A 41 -0.80 -8.66 -3.73
CA CYS A 41 0.54 -8.05 -3.75
C CYS A 41 1.47 -8.77 -2.78
N LYS A 42 2.44 -9.52 -3.33
CA LYS A 42 3.39 -10.35 -2.57
C LYS A 42 4.36 -9.58 -1.69
N HIS A 43 4.52 -8.29 -1.97
CA HIS A 43 5.47 -7.41 -1.30
C HIS A 43 4.80 -6.52 -0.26
N ALA A 44 3.51 -6.73 0.03
CA ALA A 44 2.77 -5.99 1.03
C ALA A 44 2.49 -6.85 2.26
N GLU A 45 2.68 -6.28 3.45
CA GLU A 45 2.25 -6.88 4.71
C GLU A 45 0.73 -6.74 4.89
N LEU A 46 0.13 -5.71 4.29
CA LEU A 46 -1.32 -5.50 4.26
C LEU A 46 -1.83 -5.34 2.83
N ASN A 47 -2.66 -6.29 2.41
CA ASN A 47 -3.44 -6.20 1.18
C ASN A 47 -4.89 -5.82 1.51
N ILE A 48 -5.31 -4.65 1.02
CA ILE A 48 -6.69 -4.17 1.12
C ILE A 48 -7.44 -4.63 -0.13
N ASP A 49 -8.48 -5.44 0.08
CA ASP A 49 -9.32 -5.89 -1.02
C ASP A 49 -10.22 -4.75 -1.52
N ILE A 50 -9.91 -4.21 -2.70
CA ILE A 50 -10.74 -3.25 -3.43
C ILE A 50 -11.42 -3.88 -4.65
N SER A 51 -11.47 -5.20 -4.75
CA SER A 51 -12.05 -5.91 -5.90
C SER A 51 -13.52 -5.54 -6.16
N GLN A 52 -14.26 -5.20 -5.11
CA GLN A 52 -15.65 -4.75 -5.20
C GLN A 52 -15.79 -3.32 -5.75
N LYS A 53 -14.77 -2.48 -5.58
CA LYS A 53 -14.76 -1.08 -6.04
C LYS A 53 -13.31 -0.60 -6.24
N LYS A 54 -12.79 -0.74 -7.47
CA LYS A 54 -11.42 -0.36 -7.87
C LYS A 54 -11.25 1.15 -8.06
N ASP A 55 -11.51 1.88 -6.99
CA ASP A 55 -11.50 3.34 -6.99
C ASP A 55 -10.57 3.86 -5.89
N LEU A 56 -9.88 4.97 -6.18
CA LEU A 56 -8.87 5.54 -5.29
C LEU A 56 -9.50 6.15 -4.04
N GLU A 57 -10.70 6.72 -4.15
CA GLU A 57 -11.43 7.25 -3.00
C GLU A 57 -11.78 6.12 -2.04
N PHE A 58 -12.29 5.00 -2.57
CA PHE A 58 -12.55 3.80 -1.77
C PHE A 58 -11.29 3.25 -1.09
N LEU A 59 -10.18 3.12 -1.83
CA LEU A 59 -8.91 2.68 -1.25
C LEU A 59 -8.45 3.61 -0.11
N THR A 60 -8.57 4.92 -0.30
CA THR A 60 -8.21 5.92 0.71
C THR A 60 -9.07 5.82 1.96
N GLU A 61 -10.37 5.58 1.79
CA GLU A 61 -11.30 5.33 2.89
C GLU A 61 -10.90 4.08 3.68
N GLN A 62 -10.62 2.96 2.99
CA GLN A 62 -10.20 1.72 3.63
C GLN A 62 -8.88 1.89 4.40
N ILE A 63 -7.87 2.54 3.80
CA ILE A 63 -6.59 2.84 4.47
C ILE A 63 -6.82 3.67 5.74
N THR A 64 -7.64 4.72 5.63
CA THR A 64 -7.95 5.60 6.77
C THR A 64 -8.63 4.83 7.89
N TYR A 65 -9.58 3.96 7.55
CA TYR A 65 -10.26 3.09 8.50
C TYR A 65 -9.27 2.15 9.23
N TYR A 66 -8.40 1.45 8.50
CA TYR A 66 -7.39 0.57 9.11
C TYR A 66 -6.43 1.34 10.01
N LEU A 67 -5.91 2.49 9.57
CA LEU A 67 -5.05 3.35 10.39
C LEU A 67 -5.75 3.86 11.65
N SER A 68 -7.05 4.16 11.58
CA SER A 68 -7.83 4.59 12.75
C SER A 68 -7.98 3.48 13.79
N THR A 69 -8.08 2.23 13.35
CA THR A 69 -8.21 1.06 14.23
C THR A 69 -6.90 0.76 14.95
N ILE A 70 -5.76 0.91 14.27
CA ILE A 70 -4.43 0.76 14.88
C ILE A 70 -4.18 1.82 15.96
N LYS A 71 -4.59 3.07 15.73
CA LYS A 71 -4.44 4.17 16.69
C LYS A 71 -5.24 4.01 17.99
N GLN A 72 -6.23 3.13 18.02
CA GLN A 72 -7.09 2.90 19.19
C GLN A 72 -6.56 1.82 20.13
N VAL A 73 -5.45 1.15 19.77
CA VAL A 73 -4.71 0.21 20.62
C VAL A 73 -3.58 0.95 21.33
#